data_AF-A0AAV6YR06-F1
#
_entry.id   AF-A0AAV6YR06-F1
#
_cell.length_a   1.000
_cell.length_b   1.000
_cell.length_c   1.000
_cell.angle_alpha   90.00
_cell.angle_beta   90.00
_cell.angle_gamma   90.00
#
_symmetry.space_group_name_H-M   'P 1'
#
loop_
_entity.id
_entity.type
_entity.pdbx_description
1 polymer ?
#
loop_
_entity_poly.entity_id
_entity_poly.type
_entity_poly.pdbx_seq_one_letter_code
_entity_poly.pdbx_strand_id
1 'polypeptide(L)'
;MKRRPVWTDLNPKAVTNDELFGIINPSTREWKDGLFSSIMRELANITHDGPKWIVLDGDIDPMWIESLNTVMDDNKVLTLASNERIPLNPTMRLVFEISHLRTATPATVSRAGILYINPADLGWNPPVTSWIDKREVQSERANLTILFDKYLPMCLDTLRT
;
A
#
# COMPACT_ATOMS: atom_id res chain seq x y z
N MET A 1 24.94 -5.24 6.71
CA MET A 1 24.57 -3.87 6.31
C MET A 1 23.06 -3.87 6.06
N LYS A 2 22.23 -3.23 6.90
CA LYS A 2 20.78 -3.16 6.67
C LYS A 2 20.54 -2.31 5.41
N ARG A 3 20.30 -2.97 4.26
CA ARG A 3 19.95 -2.28 3.01
C ARG A 3 18.59 -1.62 3.22
N ARG A 4 18.51 -0.29 3.09
CA ARG A 4 17.21 0.43 3.13
C ARG A 4 16.36 -0.07 1.95
N PRO A 5 15.07 -0.38 2.16
CA PRO A 5 14.20 -0.75 1.05
C PRO A 5 14.04 0.44 0.10
N VAL A 6 14.07 0.16 -1.19
CA VAL A 6 13.56 1.09 -2.21
C VAL A 6 12.05 0.86 -2.26
N TRP A 7 11.26 1.92 -2.22
CA TRP A 7 9.81 1.77 -2.26
C TRP A 7 9.16 2.89 -3.07
N THR A 8 7.99 2.56 -3.62
CA THR A 8 7.13 3.49 -4.34
C THR A 8 5.69 3.21 -3.96
N ASP A 9 4.95 4.25 -3.60
CA ASP A 9 3.51 4.19 -3.35
C ASP A 9 2.72 4.72 -4.56
N LEU A 10 1.52 4.17 -4.74
CA LEU A 10 0.53 4.70 -5.67
C LEU A 10 -0.88 4.34 -5.20
N ASN A 11 -1.85 5.17 -5.60
CA ASN A 11 -3.26 4.87 -5.42
C ASN A 11 -3.86 4.36 -6.75
N PRO A 12 -4.24 3.08 -6.87
CA PRO A 12 -4.76 2.50 -8.10
C PRO A 12 -6.05 3.16 -8.60
N LYS A 13 -6.83 3.78 -7.71
CA LYS A 13 -8.09 4.44 -8.04
C LYS A 13 -7.93 5.91 -8.43
N ALA A 14 -6.73 6.48 -8.30
CA ALA A 14 -6.46 7.86 -8.71
C ALA A 14 -6.38 8.02 -10.24
N VAL A 15 -6.21 6.92 -10.96
CA VAL A 15 -6.08 6.88 -12.42
C VAL A 15 -7.00 5.81 -13.00
N THR A 16 -7.24 5.88 -14.31
CA THR A 16 -7.98 4.83 -15.02
C THR A 16 -7.14 3.55 -15.15
N ASN A 17 -7.78 2.40 -15.43
CA ASN A 17 -7.07 1.13 -15.63
C ASN A 17 -6.05 1.22 -16.78
N ASP A 18 -6.42 1.92 -17.85
CA ASP A 18 -5.58 2.18 -19.02
C ASP A 18 -4.35 3.02 -18.66
N GLU A 19 -4.51 4.02 -17.80
CA GLU A 19 -3.38 4.83 -17.30
C GLU A 19 -2.53 4.08 -16.28
N LEU A 20 -3.11 3.11 -15.57
CA LEU A 20 -2.41 2.30 -14.58
C LEU A 20 -1.53 1.25 -15.24
N PHE A 21 -2.05 0.48 -16.19
CA PHE A 21 -1.33 -0.66 -16.80
C PHE A 21 -0.77 -0.34 -18.20
N GLY A 22 -1.33 0.64 -18.89
CA GLY A 22 -1.00 1.00 -20.25
C GLY A 22 -2.07 0.55 -21.23
N ILE A 23 -2.13 1.24 -22.37
CA ILE A 23 -3.14 1.03 -23.42
C ILE A 23 -2.51 1.19 -24.80
N ILE A 24 -3.02 0.44 -25.78
CA ILE A 24 -2.74 0.69 -27.18
C ILE A 24 -3.65 1.83 -27.64
N ASN A 25 -3.08 2.96 -28.03
CA ASN A 25 -3.85 4.11 -28.50
C ASN A 25 -4.70 3.68 -29.72
N PRO A 26 -6.04 3.84 -29.68
CA PRO A 26 -6.90 3.35 -30.76
C PRO A 26 -6.70 4.10 -32.08
N SER A 27 -6.23 5.35 -32.03
CA SER A 27 -6.00 6.17 -33.22
C SER A 27 -4.63 5.93 -33.84
N THR A 28 -3.56 5.89 -33.03
CA THR A 28 -2.17 5.74 -33.54
C THR A 28 -1.71 4.29 -33.60
N ARG A 29 -2.38 3.38 -32.89
CA ARG A 29 -1.97 1.98 -32.65
C ARG A 29 -0.62 1.85 -31.92
N GLU A 30 -0.15 2.92 -31.30
CA GLU A 30 1.08 2.92 -30.51
C GLU A 30 0.79 2.52 -29.06
N TRP A 31 1.74 1.83 -28.44
CA TRP A 31 1.68 1.50 -27.03
C TRP A 31 1.95 2.75 -26.18
N LYS A 32 1.06 3.04 -25.24
CA LYS A 32 1.28 4.00 -24.16
C LYS A 32 1.46 3.23 -22.86
N ASP A 33 2.61 3.41 -22.23
CA ASP A 33 2.91 2.74 -20.96
C ASP A 33 2.08 3.30 -19.81
N GLY A 34 1.77 2.44 -18.84
CA GLY A 34 1.02 2.79 -17.65
C GLY A 34 1.94 3.10 -16.46
N LEU A 35 1.37 3.75 -15.44
CA LEU A 35 2.08 4.11 -14.22
C LEU A 35 2.66 2.88 -13.50
N PHE A 36 1.85 1.84 -13.30
CA PHE A 36 2.25 0.63 -12.59
C PHE A 36 3.27 -0.20 -13.39
N SER A 37 3.08 -0.32 -14.70
CA SER A 37 4.02 -1.03 -15.58
C SER A 37 5.38 -0.32 -15.64
N SER A 38 5.40 1.01 -15.70
CA SER A 38 6.62 1.81 -15.59
C SER A 38 7.36 1.58 -14.26
N ILE A 39 6.66 1.70 -13.13
CA ILE A 39 7.26 1.50 -11.78
C ILE A 39 7.81 0.08 -11.63
N MET A 40 7.04 -0.93 -12.05
CA MET A 40 7.46 -2.32 -11.95
C MET A 40 8.72 -2.58 -12.78
N ARG A 41 8.78 -2.02 -14.00
CA ARG A 41 9.97 -2.13 -14.88
C ARG A 41 11.18 -1.47 -14.26
N GLU A 42 11.04 -0.27 -13.71
CA GLU A 42 12.11 0.45 -13.03
C GLU A 42 12.69 -0.37 -11.86
N LEU A 43 11.82 -0.87 -10.98
CA LEU A 43 12.24 -1.67 -9.82
C LEU A 43 12.82 -3.04 -10.22
N ALA A 44 12.32 -3.64 -11.29
CA ALA A 44 12.87 -4.88 -11.84
C ALA A 44 14.30 -4.69 -12.37
N ASN A 45 14.60 -3.52 -12.95
CA ASN A 45 15.91 -3.18 -13.49
C ASN A 45 16.97 -2.78 -12.44
N ILE A 46 16.57 -2.49 -11.20
CA ILE A 46 17.51 -2.20 -10.12
C ILE A 46 18.37 -3.45 -9.84
N THR A 47 19.69 -3.33 -9.97
CA THR A 47 20.63 -4.46 -9.91
C THR A 47 20.97 -4.95 -8.50
N HIS A 48 20.73 -4.13 -7.46
CA HIS A 48 21.02 -4.55 -6.10
C HIS A 48 19.98 -5.53 -5.53
N ASP A 49 20.41 -6.44 -4.65
CA ASP A 49 19.51 -7.41 -4.01
C ASP A 49 18.78 -6.86 -2.75
N GLY A 50 18.83 -5.54 -2.54
CA GLY A 50 18.03 -4.90 -1.50
C GLY A 50 16.51 -5.10 -1.72
N PRO A 51 15.70 -5.07 -0.63
CA PRO A 51 14.25 -5.16 -0.74
C PRO A 51 13.65 -4.01 -1.55
N LYS A 52 12.65 -4.29 -2.39
CA LYS A 52 11.98 -3.32 -3.26
C LYS A 52 10.48 -3.44 -3.13
N TRP A 53 9.77 -2.40 -2.69
CA TRP A 53 8.35 -2.50 -2.36
C TRP A 53 7.50 -1.59 -3.25
N ILE A 54 6.40 -2.12 -3.76
CA ILE A 54 5.36 -1.33 -4.41
C ILE A 54 4.16 -1.34 -3.48
N VAL A 55 3.78 -0.17 -2.99
CA VAL A 55 2.66 0.01 -2.06
C VAL A 55 1.46 0.52 -2.87
N LEU A 56 0.37 -0.23 -2.81
CA LEU A 56 -0.90 0.08 -3.46
C LEU A 56 -1.85 0.55 -2.36
N ASP A 57 -1.99 1.87 -2.22
CA ASP A 57 -2.82 2.52 -1.20
C ASP A 57 -4.21 2.83 -1.77
N GLY A 58 -5.19 2.04 -1.37
CA GLY A 58 -6.58 2.22 -1.77
C GLY A 58 -7.34 0.91 -1.92
N ASP A 59 -8.65 0.98 -1.75
CA ASP A 59 -9.52 -0.19 -1.78
C ASP A 59 -9.42 -0.98 -3.09
N ILE A 60 -9.60 -2.30 -2.98
CA ILE A 60 -9.61 -3.20 -4.11
C ILE A 60 -10.83 -2.93 -5.00
N ASP A 61 -10.61 -2.84 -6.30
CA ASP A 61 -11.67 -2.84 -7.31
C ASP A 61 -11.44 -4.02 -8.27
N PRO A 62 -12.49 -4.76 -8.66
CA PRO A 62 -12.37 -5.92 -9.55
C PRO A 62 -11.62 -5.61 -10.84
N MET A 63 -11.76 -4.41 -11.40
CA MET A 63 -11.21 -4.07 -12.71
C MET A 63 -9.68 -4.01 -12.72
N TRP A 64 -9.05 -3.46 -11.67
CA TRP A 64 -7.58 -3.38 -11.63
C TRP A 64 -6.95 -4.60 -10.97
N ILE A 65 -7.62 -5.26 -10.02
CA ILE A 65 -7.05 -6.41 -9.33
C ILE A 65 -6.97 -7.65 -10.24
N GLU A 66 -7.89 -7.77 -11.21
CA GLU A 66 -7.86 -8.84 -12.20
C GLU A 66 -6.61 -8.76 -13.09
N SER A 67 -6.19 -7.54 -13.47
CA SER A 67 -4.96 -7.31 -14.21
C SER A 67 -3.70 -7.75 -13.44
N LEU A 68 -3.79 -7.92 -12.11
CA LEU A 68 -2.70 -8.39 -11.26
C LEU A 68 -2.72 -9.91 -11.01
N ASN A 69 -3.67 -10.67 -11.56
CA ASN A 69 -3.82 -12.10 -11.26
C ASN A 69 -2.53 -12.91 -11.51
N THR A 70 -1.85 -12.67 -12.63
CA THR A 70 -0.63 -13.39 -13.07
C THR A 70 0.65 -12.94 -12.35
N VAL A 71 0.65 -11.75 -11.74
CA VAL A 71 1.76 -11.33 -10.88
C VAL A 71 1.58 -11.82 -9.45
N MET A 72 0.34 -11.99 -9.01
CA MET A 72 0.02 -12.50 -7.66
C MET A 72 0.12 -14.02 -7.56
N ASP A 73 -0.09 -14.76 -8.65
CA ASP A 73 0.03 -16.22 -8.69
C ASP A 73 1.50 -16.73 -8.73
N ASP A 74 1.71 -18.02 -8.99
CA ASP A 74 3.04 -18.64 -9.03
C ASP A 74 3.89 -18.19 -10.23
N ASN A 75 3.29 -17.59 -11.26
CA ASN A 75 4.03 -17.10 -12.42
C ASN A 75 4.87 -15.87 -12.07
N LYS A 76 4.40 -15.04 -11.12
CA LYS A 76 5.10 -13.82 -10.66
C LYS A 76 5.49 -12.90 -11.83
N VAL A 77 4.59 -12.71 -12.81
CA VAL A 77 4.85 -11.91 -14.02
C VAL A 77 3.63 -11.05 -14.34
N LEU A 78 3.83 -9.74 -14.47
CA LEU A 78 2.82 -8.84 -15.02
C LEU A 78 2.79 -9.01 -16.55
N THR A 79 1.60 -9.29 -17.09
CA THR A 79 1.40 -9.43 -18.54
C THR A 79 0.55 -8.27 -19.04
N LEU A 80 1.11 -7.44 -19.91
CA LEU A 80 0.45 -6.26 -20.45
C LEU A 80 -0.28 -6.57 -21.76
N ALA A 81 -1.25 -5.74 -22.14
CA ALA A 81 -1.95 -5.86 -23.41
C ALA A 81 -1.03 -5.71 -24.64
N SER A 82 0.14 -5.09 -24.48
CA SER A 82 1.23 -5.09 -25.47
C SER A 82 1.91 -6.45 -25.67
N ASN A 83 1.54 -7.47 -24.88
CA ASN A 83 2.25 -8.73 -24.69
C ASN A 83 3.62 -8.60 -24.02
N GLU A 84 3.98 -7.41 -23.48
CA GLU A 84 5.15 -7.28 -22.61
C GLU A 84 4.94 -8.07 -21.32
N ARG A 85 6.00 -8.76 -20.89
CA ARG A 85 6.01 -9.57 -19.67
C ARG A 85 7.07 -9.03 -18.72
N ILE A 86 6.63 -8.43 -17.62
CA ILE A 86 7.52 -7.83 -16.62
C ILE A 86 7.56 -8.75 -15.39
N PRO A 87 8.70 -9.37 -15.05
CA PRO A 87 8.79 -10.27 -13.92
C PRO A 87 8.79 -9.51 -12.59
N LEU A 88 8.11 -10.05 -11.58
CA LEU A 88 8.25 -9.67 -10.19
C LEU A 88 9.45 -10.40 -9.60
N ASN A 89 10.59 -9.71 -9.55
CA ASN A 89 11.83 -10.31 -9.05
C ASN A 89 11.68 -10.77 -7.58
N PRO A 90 12.45 -11.79 -7.14
CA PRO A 90 12.37 -12.30 -5.76
C PRO A 90 12.63 -11.27 -4.65
N THR A 91 13.29 -10.15 -4.98
CA THR A 91 13.55 -9.03 -4.05
C THR A 91 12.38 -8.04 -3.96
N MET A 92 11.42 -8.14 -4.87
CA MET A 92 10.27 -7.24 -4.98
C MET A 92 9.08 -7.74 -4.15
N ARG A 93 8.30 -6.84 -3.57
CA ARG A 93 7.07 -7.15 -2.85
C ARG A 93 5.97 -6.17 -3.26
N LEU A 94 4.77 -6.70 -3.47
CA LEU A 94 3.55 -5.90 -3.57
C LEU A 94 2.92 -5.84 -2.18
N VAL A 95 2.60 -4.63 -1.72
CA VAL A 95 1.94 -4.38 -0.44
C VAL A 95 0.64 -3.65 -0.75
N PHE A 96 -0.47 -4.15 -0.23
CA PHE A 96 -1.79 -3.56 -0.41
C PHE A 96 -2.23 -2.95 0.91
N GLU A 97 -2.39 -1.64 0.95
CA GLU A 97 -2.99 -0.92 2.07
C GLU A 97 -4.47 -0.69 1.76
N ILE A 98 -5.33 -1.40 2.50
CA ILE A 98 -6.77 -1.47 2.22
C ILE A 98 -7.58 -1.38 3.50
N SER A 99 -8.76 -0.78 3.42
CA SER A 99 -9.68 -0.69 4.56
C SER A 99 -10.55 -1.95 4.72
N HIS A 100 -10.91 -2.57 3.60
CA HIS A 100 -11.79 -3.75 3.57
C HIS A 100 -11.66 -4.56 2.27
N LEU A 101 -12.12 -5.82 2.32
CA LEU A 101 -12.09 -6.77 1.20
C LEU A 101 -13.44 -7.02 0.54
N ARG A 102 -14.43 -6.13 0.69
CA ARG A 102 -15.84 -6.36 0.27
C ARG A 102 -15.98 -6.71 -1.22
N THR A 103 -15.11 -6.15 -2.05
CA THR A 103 -15.11 -6.25 -3.52
C THR A 103 -14.11 -7.29 -4.04
N ALA A 104 -13.28 -7.86 -3.18
CA ALA A 104 -12.28 -8.85 -3.55
C ALA A 104 -12.88 -10.25 -3.48
N THR A 105 -12.58 -11.09 -4.47
CA THR A 105 -13.01 -12.49 -4.43
C THR A 105 -12.13 -13.32 -3.49
N PRO A 106 -12.65 -14.39 -2.85
CA PRO A 106 -11.84 -15.32 -2.06
C PRO A 106 -10.63 -15.88 -2.81
N ALA A 107 -10.75 -16.09 -4.12
CA ALA A 107 -9.68 -16.57 -4.99
C ALA A 107 -8.57 -15.52 -5.22
N THR A 108 -8.92 -14.23 -5.22
CA THR A 108 -7.96 -13.13 -5.32
C THR A 108 -7.13 -13.03 -4.06
N VAL A 109 -7.80 -13.04 -2.90
CA VAL A 109 -7.14 -12.83 -1.61
C VAL A 109 -6.34 -14.05 -1.14
N SER A 110 -6.66 -15.26 -1.62
CA SER A 110 -5.91 -16.48 -1.28
C SER A 110 -4.48 -16.49 -1.83
N ARG A 111 -4.17 -15.62 -2.81
CA ARG A 111 -2.83 -15.48 -3.41
C ARG A 111 -1.93 -14.53 -2.60
N ALA A 112 -2.47 -13.87 -1.58
CA ALA A 112 -1.74 -12.90 -0.76
C ALA A 112 -1.80 -13.27 0.73
N GLY A 113 -0.77 -12.88 1.47
CA GLY A 113 -0.82 -12.90 2.94
C GLY A 113 -1.65 -11.72 3.44
N ILE A 114 -2.60 -11.97 4.34
CA ILE A 114 -3.44 -10.94 4.95
C ILE A 114 -2.93 -10.67 6.36
N LEU A 115 -2.55 -9.42 6.63
CA LEU A 115 -2.29 -8.93 7.98
C LEU A 115 -3.46 -8.08 8.44
N TYR A 116 -4.21 -8.56 9.42
CA TYR A 116 -5.30 -7.79 10.02
C TYR A 116 -4.77 -6.95 11.18
N ILE A 117 -5.00 -5.63 11.13
CA ILE A 117 -4.63 -4.71 12.20
C ILE A 117 -5.88 -4.39 13.00
N ASN A 118 -5.88 -4.74 14.28
CA ASN A 118 -7.01 -4.47 15.15
C ASN A 118 -7.01 -2.98 15.57
N PRO A 119 -8.10 -2.24 15.34
CA PRO A 119 -8.20 -0.84 15.78
C PRO A 119 -8.01 -0.65 17.29
N ALA A 120 -8.36 -1.67 18.09
CA ALA A 120 -8.16 -1.63 19.53
C ALA A 120 -6.68 -1.65 19.93
N ASP A 121 -5.81 -2.21 19.09
CA ASP A 121 -4.37 -2.31 19.37
C ASP A 121 -3.65 -0.98 19.09
N LEU A 122 -4.16 -0.19 18.15
CA LEU A 122 -3.63 1.14 17.84
C LEU A 122 -4.13 2.19 18.83
N GLY A 123 -5.39 2.13 19.28
CA GLY A 123 -5.93 3.00 20.33
C GLY A 123 -5.71 4.51 20.08
N TRP A 124 -5.83 5.30 21.15
CA TRP A 124 -5.59 6.75 21.10
C TRP A 124 -4.15 7.13 21.47
N ASN A 125 -3.41 6.24 22.13
CA ASN A 125 -2.13 6.56 22.73
C ASN A 125 -1.03 6.90 21.70
N PRO A 126 -0.79 6.13 20.64
CA PRO A 126 0.28 6.41 19.67
C PRO A 126 0.22 7.81 19.02
N PRO A 127 -0.94 8.30 18.50
CA PRO A 127 -0.99 9.64 17.93
C PRO A 127 -0.79 10.73 18.99
N VAL A 128 -1.30 10.54 20.22
CA VAL A 128 -1.11 11.48 21.33
C VAL A 128 0.35 11.53 21.78
N THR A 129 0.97 10.38 22.02
CA THR A 129 2.39 10.28 22.43
C THR A 129 3.30 10.90 21.38
N SER A 130 3.10 10.59 20.10
CA SER A 130 3.86 11.21 18.98
C SER A 130 3.70 12.73 18.93
N TRP A 131 2.51 13.26 19.23
CA TRP A 131 2.25 14.69 19.28
C TRP A 131 2.85 15.37 20.52
N ILE A 132 2.85 14.70 21.68
CA ILE A 132 3.53 15.15 22.91
C ILE A 132 5.04 15.17 22.70
N ASP A 133 5.61 14.20 21.98
CA ASP A 133 7.05 14.12 21.74
C ASP A 133 7.60 15.26 20.88
N LYS A 134 6.73 15.95 20.13
CA LYS A 134 7.07 17.17 19.37
C LYS A 134 7.21 18.41 20.25
N ARG A 135 6.88 18.33 21.55
CA ARG A 135 6.98 19.45 22.48
C ARG A 135 8.42 19.63 22.96
N GLU A 136 8.90 20.86 22.92
CA GLU A 136 10.26 21.20 23.35
C GLU A 136 10.40 21.26 24.88
N VAL A 137 9.33 21.68 25.56
CA VAL A 137 9.33 21.92 27.01
C VAL A 137 9.01 20.64 27.77
N GLN A 138 9.95 20.16 28.59
CA GLN A 138 9.80 18.91 29.34
C GLN A 138 8.61 18.93 30.34
N SER A 139 8.36 20.08 30.98
CA SER A 139 7.23 20.23 31.90
C SER A 139 5.88 20.19 31.18
N GLU A 140 5.81 20.71 29.95
CA GLU A 140 4.62 20.63 29.10
C GLU A 140 4.33 19.16 28.74
N ARG A 141 5.36 18.40 28.35
CA ARG A 141 5.23 16.96 28.06
C ARG A 141 4.65 16.20 29.25
N ALA A 142 5.26 16.38 30.43
CA ALA A 142 4.82 15.71 31.65
C ALA A 142 3.36 16.06 32.01
N ASN A 143 3.00 17.34 31.94
CA ASN A 143 1.63 17.79 32.23
C ASN A 143 0.62 17.24 31.22
N LEU A 144 0.92 17.29 29.92
CA LEU A 144 0.03 16.80 28.88
C LEU A 144 -0.18 15.29 28.99
N THR A 145 0.88 14.49 29.22
CA THR A 145 0.74 13.04 29.43
C THR A 145 -0.24 12.73 30.56
N ILE A 146 -0.10 13.39 31.71
CA ILE A 146 -1.00 13.21 32.86
C ILE A 146 -2.45 13.56 32.50
N LEU A 147 -2.66 14.68 31.78
CA LEU A 147 -4.00 15.11 31.39
C LEU A 147 -4.64 14.15 30.39
N PHE A 148 -3.91 13.70 29.36
CA PHE A 148 -4.43 12.76 28.39
C PHE A 148 -4.76 11.41 29.04
N ASP A 149 -3.87 10.85 29.86
CA ASP A 149 -4.13 9.58 30.56
C ASP A 149 -5.34 9.66 31.49
N LYS A 150 -5.52 10.78 32.18
CA LYS A 150 -6.61 10.95 33.15
C LYS A 150 -7.98 11.16 32.51
N TYR A 151 -8.05 11.97 31.46
CA TYR A 151 -9.33 12.44 30.93
C TYR A 151 -9.75 11.74 29.63
N LEU A 152 -8.79 11.41 28.75
CA LEU A 152 -9.12 10.94 27.41
C LEU A 152 -9.82 9.57 27.38
N PRO A 153 -9.43 8.55 28.18
CA PRO A 153 -10.14 7.27 28.20
C PRO A 153 -11.63 7.44 28.56
N MET A 154 -11.94 8.16 29.64
CA MET A 154 -13.32 8.36 30.09
C MET A 154 -14.16 9.16 29.08
N CYS A 155 -13.57 10.20 28.49
CA CYS A 155 -14.25 10.98 27.47
C CYS A 155 -14.54 10.14 26.22
N LEU A 156 -13.59 9.32 25.77
CA LEU A 156 -13.79 8.45 24.61
C LEU A 156 -14.83 7.36 24.88
N ASP A 157 -14.83 6.76 26.07
CA ASP A 157 -15.81 5.73 26.43
C ASP A 157 -17.23 6.31 26.50
N THR A 158 -17.39 7.52 27.02
CA THR A 158 -18.70 8.23 27.05
C THR A 158 -19.20 8.56 25.64
N LEU A 159 -18.31 8.88 24.70
CA LEU A 159 -18.68 9.21 23.32
C LEU A 159 -18.93 7.98 22.44
N ARG A 160 -18.55 6.78 22.89
CA ARG A 160 -18.74 5.52 22.16
C ARG A 160 -20.12 4.89 22.40
N THR A 161 -20.80 5.27 23.47
CA THR A 161 -22.22 4.95 23.76
C THR A 161 -23.17 5.88 23.01
#